data_AF-A0AA88XI59-F1
#
_entry.id   AF-A0AA88XI59-F1
#
_cell.length_a   1.000
_cell.length_b   1.000
_cell.length_c   1.000
_cell.angle_alpha   90.00
_cell.angle_beta   90.00
_cell.angle_gamma   90.00
#
_symmetry.space_group_name_H-M   'P 1'
#
loop_
_entity.id
_entity.type
_entity.pdbx_description
1 polymer ?
#
loop_
_entity_poly.entity_id
_entity_poly.type
_entity_poly.pdbx_seq_one_letter_code
_entity_poly.pdbx_strand_id
1 'polypeptide(L)'
;MVKRCCYGTCNSNSRYPERLDGAKFIPFPKKISNHDKCMRWIKACGRPHYQLNIENITKDTYICSKHFVGGNGPTLDNPDPIPADGSTPRTARKPIKRIVQADHADTKENGKKTKRRLDFNGRFNNKFNLE
;
A
#
# COMPACT_ATOMS: atom_id res chain seq x y z
N MET A 1 9.58 -27.11 8.80
CA MET A 1 8.62 -26.78 7.72
C MET A 1 9.37 -26.11 6.58
N VAL A 2 9.14 -26.52 5.33
CA VAL A 2 9.84 -25.95 4.16
C VAL A 2 9.15 -24.66 3.72
N LYS A 3 9.89 -23.55 3.63
CA LYS A 3 9.37 -22.29 3.11
C LYS A 3 9.48 -22.29 1.60
N ARG A 4 8.40 -21.95 0.90
CA ARG A 4 8.37 -21.84 -0.57
C ARG A 4 7.93 -20.43 -0.95
N CYS A 5 8.57 -19.86 -1.97
CA CYS A 5 8.14 -18.59 -2.52
C CYS A 5 6.82 -18.77 -3.27
N CYS A 6 5.82 -17.97 -2.94
CA CYS A 6 4.51 -17.97 -3.61
C CYS A 6 4.46 -17.04 -4.82
N TYR A 7 5.58 -16.44 -5.24
CA TYR A 7 5.62 -15.66 -6.46
C TYR A 7 5.46 -16.58 -7.69
N GLY A 8 4.72 -16.16 -8.71
CA GLY A 8 4.26 -17.04 -9.79
C GLY A 8 5.40 -17.64 -10.62
N THR A 9 6.44 -16.84 -10.90
CA THR A 9 7.61 -17.24 -11.70
C THR A 9 8.78 -17.76 -10.86
N CYS A 10 8.61 -17.90 -9.55
CA CYS A 10 9.70 -18.25 -8.64
C CYS A 10 9.57 -19.67 -8.10
N ASN A 11 10.69 -20.40 -8.09
CA ASN A 11 10.80 -21.75 -7.53
C ASN A 11 11.73 -21.81 -6.29
N SER A 12 12.13 -20.65 -5.75
CA SER A 12 12.96 -20.56 -4.55
C SER A 12 12.27 -21.21 -3.36
N ASN A 13 12.98 -22.09 -2.65
CA ASN A 13 12.50 -22.73 -1.45
C ASN A 13 13.64 -22.98 -0.45
N SER A 14 13.32 -23.12 0.83
CA SER A 14 14.31 -23.26 1.89
C SER A 14 15.06 -24.59 1.88
N ARG A 15 14.65 -25.56 1.04
CA ARG A 15 15.36 -26.84 0.89
C ARG A 15 16.60 -26.68 0.00
N TYR A 16 16.59 -25.71 -0.91
CA TYR A 16 17.63 -25.44 -1.88
C TYR A 16 18.15 -24.01 -1.69
N PRO A 17 19.00 -23.76 -0.67
CA PRO A 17 19.52 -22.43 -0.36
C PRO A 17 20.35 -21.84 -1.50
N GLU A 18 20.94 -22.67 -2.36
CA GLU A 18 21.65 -22.24 -3.56
C GLU A 18 20.73 -21.51 -4.53
N ARG A 19 19.44 -21.89 -4.63
CA ARG A 19 18.46 -21.17 -5.49
C ARG A 19 18.01 -19.85 -4.88
N LEU A 20 18.28 -19.66 -3.59
CA LEU A 20 17.89 -18.46 -2.86
C LEU A 20 18.90 -17.33 -3.09
N ASP A 21 20.15 -17.61 -3.49
CA ASP A 21 21.21 -16.62 -3.72
C ASP A 21 21.35 -15.61 -2.57
N GLY A 22 21.29 -16.08 -1.32
CA GLY A 22 21.34 -15.21 -0.13
C GLY A 22 20.07 -14.37 0.14
N ALA A 23 19.03 -14.49 -0.69
CA ALA A 23 17.75 -13.85 -0.46
C ALA A 23 17.07 -14.36 0.81
N LYS A 24 16.09 -13.62 1.34
CA LYS A 24 15.36 -13.98 2.55
C LYS A 24 13.89 -14.24 2.25
N PHE A 25 13.27 -15.16 2.97
CA PHE A 25 11.81 -15.36 2.91
C PHE A 25 11.11 -14.31 3.77
N ILE A 26 10.27 -13.51 3.13
CA ILE A 26 9.48 -12.46 3.75
C ILE A 26 8.04 -12.97 3.88
N PRO A 27 7.47 -12.99 5.09
CA PRO A 27 6.09 -13.44 5.28
C PRO A 27 5.10 -12.47 4.65
N PHE A 28 3.98 -13.01 4.19
CA PHE A 28 2.87 -12.21 3.69
C PHE A 28 2.30 -11.28 4.79
N PRO A 29 1.82 -10.08 4.44
CA PRO A 29 1.09 -9.22 5.36
C PRO A 29 -0.10 -9.96 5.97
N LYS A 30 -0.35 -9.75 7.27
CA LYS A 30 -1.50 -10.34 7.95
C LYS A 30 -2.79 -9.83 7.30
N LYS A 31 -3.64 -10.75 6.83
CA LYS A 31 -4.90 -10.43 6.15
C LYS A 31 -5.86 -9.59 7.00
N ILE A 32 -5.90 -9.79 8.31
CA ILE A 32 -6.81 -9.06 9.22
C ILE A 32 -6.36 -7.62 9.42
N SER A 33 -5.06 -7.38 9.65
CA SER A 33 -4.56 -6.04 9.99
C SER A 33 -4.18 -5.20 8.77
N ASN A 34 -3.83 -5.84 7.65
CA ASN A 34 -3.28 -5.18 6.47
C ASN A 34 -3.89 -5.77 5.19
N HIS A 35 -5.21 -5.83 5.12
CA HIS A 35 -5.96 -6.42 4.01
C HIS A 35 -5.53 -5.85 2.64
N ASP A 36 -5.49 -4.52 2.49
CA ASP A 36 -5.14 -3.87 1.22
C ASP A 36 -3.71 -4.14 0.78
N LYS A 37 -2.78 -4.27 1.74
CA LYS A 37 -1.39 -4.64 1.45
C LYS A 37 -1.32 -6.09 0.98
N CYS A 38 -2.06 -6.97 1.64
CA CYS A 38 -2.17 -8.38 1.25
C CYS A 38 -2.71 -8.52 -0.18
N MET A 39 -3.79 -7.82 -0.52
CA MET A 39 -4.37 -7.81 -1.87
C MET A 39 -3.39 -7.31 -2.94
N ARG A 40 -2.63 -6.24 -2.63
CA ARG A 40 -1.58 -5.75 -3.54
C ARG A 40 -0.50 -6.80 -3.77
N TRP A 41 -0.06 -7.51 -2.73
CA TRP A 41 0.93 -8.58 -2.85
C TRP A 41 0.41 -9.77 -3.66
N ILE A 42 -0.85 -10.17 -3.45
CA ILE A 42 -1.48 -11.26 -4.24
C ILE A 42 -1.47 -10.91 -5.73
N LYS A 43 -1.89 -9.69 -6.07
CA LYS A 43 -1.87 -9.20 -7.45
C LYS A 43 -0.44 -9.19 -8.01
N ALA A 44 0.53 -8.69 -7.24
CA ALA A 44 1.92 -8.62 -7.67
C ALA A 44 2.56 -10.00 -7.94
N CYS A 45 2.13 -11.05 -7.23
CA CYS A 45 2.64 -12.41 -7.43
C CYS A 45 2.27 -13.02 -8.80
N GLY A 46 1.25 -12.51 -9.49
CA GLY A 46 0.83 -13.00 -10.82
C GLY A 46 0.36 -14.46 -10.84
N ARG A 47 -0.12 -14.99 -9.71
CA ARG A 47 -0.71 -16.33 -9.66
C ARG A 47 -2.19 -16.29 -10.01
N PRO A 48 -2.73 -17.37 -10.60
CA PRO A 48 -4.17 -17.51 -10.78
C PRO A 48 -4.92 -17.40 -9.45
N HIS A 49 -6.11 -16.77 -9.48
CA HIS A 49 -6.90 -16.49 -8.27
C HIS A 49 -7.26 -17.76 -7.47
N TYR A 50 -7.47 -18.90 -8.14
CA TYR A 50 -7.75 -20.18 -7.47
C TYR A 50 -6.54 -20.73 -6.67
N GLN A 51 -5.31 -20.33 -7.01
CA GLN A 51 -4.11 -20.75 -6.28
C GLN A 51 -3.75 -19.79 -5.15
N LEU A 52 -3.88 -18.48 -5.40
CA LEU A 52 -3.47 -17.43 -4.46
C LEU A 52 -4.60 -16.41 -4.34
N ASN A 53 -5.35 -16.50 -3.25
CA ASN A 53 -6.39 -15.56 -2.85
C ASN A 53 -6.24 -15.23 -1.37
N ILE A 54 -7.01 -14.26 -0.89
CA ILE A 54 -6.92 -13.74 0.48
C ILE A 54 -7.22 -14.79 1.56
N GLU A 55 -8.07 -15.76 1.25
CA GLU A 55 -8.50 -16.83 2.16
C GLU A 55 -7.40 -17.88 2.32
N ASN A 56 -6.72 -18.21 1.21
CA ASN A 56 -5.62 -19.16 1.13
C ASN A 56 -4.31 -18.62 1.72
N ILE A 57 -4.20 -17.31 2.00
CA ILE A 57 -3.03 -16.74 2.69
C ILE A 57 -3.02 -17.19 4.14
N THR A 58 -1.97 -17.92 4.50
CA THR A 58 -1.67 -18.37 5.86
C THR A 58 -0.40 -17.71 6.39
N LYS A 59 -0.06 -17.99 7.65
CA LYS A 59 1.22 -17.56 8.26
C LYS A 59 2.45 -18.12 7.54
N ASP A 60 2.26 -19.20 6.77
CA ASP A 60 3.32 -19.92 6.06
C ASP A 60 3.38 -19.57 4.57
N THR A 61 2.76 -18.47 4.17
CA THR A 61 2.88 -17.91 2.83
C THR A 61 4.01 -16.88 2.80
N TYR A 62 4.99 -17.09 1.91
CA TYR A 62 6.23 -16.29 1.85
C TYR A 62 6.57 -15.85 0.43
N ILE A 63 7.21 -14.68 0.31
CA ILE A 63 7.86 -14.19 -0.93
C ILE A 63 9.36 -14.05 -0.66
N CYS A 64 10.24 -14.46 -1.58
CA CYS A 64 11.68 -14.22 -1.41
C CYS A 64 12.04 -12.77 -1.74
N SER A 65 13.07 -12.23 -1.09
CA SER A 65 13.45 -10.82 -1.19
C SER A 65 13.85 -10.35 -2.60
N LYS A 66 14.15 -11.30 -3.51
CA LYS A 66 14.40 -11.04 -4.94
C LYS A 66 13.26 -10.29 -5.64
N HIS A 67 12.03 -10.48 -5.17
CA HIS A 67 10.85 -9.86 -5.76
C HIS A 67 10.56 -8.46 -5.24
N PHE A 68 11.49 -7.85 -4.50
CA PHE A 68 11.37 -6.47 -4.04
C PHE A 68 12.47 -5.62 -4.65
N VAL A 69 12.20 -4.32 -4.77
CA VAL A 69 13.18 -3.36 -5.29
C VAL A 69 14.47 -3.44 -4.46
N GLY A 70 15.60 -3.67 -5.14
CA GLY A 70 16.91 -3.83 -4.51
C GLY A 70 17.17 -5.18 -3.85
N GLY A 71 16.30 -6.19 -3.99
CA GLY A 71 16.57 -7.57 -3.55
C GLY A 71 16.57 -7.80 -2.04
N ASN A 72 16.26 -6.78 -1.24
CA ASN A 72 16.37 -6.78 0.23
C ASN A 72 15.02 -6.79 0.97
N GLY A 73 13.91 -6.92 0.23
CA GLY A 73 12.57 -6.95 0.79
C GLY A 73 11.85 -5.60 0.78
N PRO A 74 10.70 -5.48 1.46
CA PRO A 74 9.89 -4.27 1.44
C PRO A 74 10.61 -3.12 2.15
N THR A 75 10.65 -1.96 1.48
CA THR A 75 11.21 -0.71 2.01
C THR A 75 10.10 0.31 2.26
N LEU A 76 10.44 1.45 2.88
CA LEU A 76 9.48 2.53 3.10
C LEU A 76 8.95 3.10 1.77
N ASP A 77 9.85 3.31 0.81
CA ASP A 77 9.49 3.83 -0.52
C ASP A 77 8.89 2.76 -1.43
N ASN A 78 9.29 1.50 -1.30
CA ASN A 78 8.79 0.38 -2.10
C ASN A 78 8.34 -0.78 -1.18
N PRO A 79 7.12 -0.68 -0.61
CA PRO A 79 6.64 -1.65 0.38
C PRO A 79 6.04 -2.92 -0.23
N ASP A 80 5.86 -2.95 -1.55
CA ASP A 80 5.19 -4.02 -2.29
C ASP A 80 6.18 -4.76 -3.19
N PRO A 81 5.92 -6.04 -3.52
CA PRO A 81 6.69 -6.77 -4.52
C PRO A 81 6.58 -6.12 -5.90
N ILE A 82 7.60 -6.32 -6.71
CA ILE A 82 7.60 -6.02 -8.14
C ILE A 82 6.48 -6.85 -8.79
N PRO A 83 5.63 -6.27 -9.64
CA PRO A 83 4.56 -7.01 -10.32
C PRO A 83 5.09 -8.05 -11.32
N ALA A 84 4.52 -9.25 -11.31
CA ALA A 84 4.89 -10.32 -12.25
C ALA A 84 4.49 -9.99 -13.70
N ASP A 85 3.49 -9.12 -13.89
CA ASP A 85 3.01 -8.65 -15.19
C ASP A 85 4.01 -7.72 -15.90
N GLY A 86 5.15 -7.41 -15.29
CA GLY A 86 6.17 -6.49 -15.82
C GLY A 86 5.81 -5.02 -15.69
N SER A 87 4.69 -4.69 -15.04
CA SER A 87 4.33 -3.29 -14.76
C SER A 87 5.29 -2.62 -13.78
N THR A 88 5.43 -1.29 -13.91
CA THR A 88 6.35 -0.52 -13.06
C THR A 88 5.97 -0.63 -11.58
N PRO A 89 6.93 -0.92 -10.67
CA PRO A 89 6.67 -0.97 -9.23
C PRO A 89 6.05 0.34 -8.72
N ARG A 90 5.04 0.22 -7.86
CA ARG A 90 4.40 1.38 -7.25
C ARG A 90 5.25 1.86 -6.06
N THR A 91 5.70 3.10 -6.12
CA THR A 91 6.28 3.78 -4.96
C THR A 91 5.19 4.20 -3.96
N ALA A 92 5.50 4.11 -2.68
CA ALA A 92 4.69 4.64 -1.62
C ALA A 92 4.55 6.16 -1.80
N ARG A 93 3.32 6.67 -1.65
CA ARG A 93 3.12 8.13 -1.61
C ARG A 93 3.77 8.65 -0.34
N LYS A 94 4.72 9.57 -0.47
CA LYS A 94 5.28 10.27 0.68
C LYS A 94 4.14 11.01 1.39
N PRO A 95 4.01 10.91 2.72
CA PRO A 95 3.02 11.69 3.43
C PRO A 95 3.29 13.17 3.16
N ILE A 96 2.26 13.89 2.69
CA ILE A 96 2.34 15.34 2.53
C ILE A 96 2.49 15.91 3.94
N LYS A 97 3.67 16.43 4.26
CA LYS A 97 3.86 17.20 5.49
C LYS A 97 3.01 18.47 5.34
N ARG A 98 1.90 18.58 6.07
CA ARG A 98 1.24 19.87 6.24
C ARG A 98 2.25 20.78 6.94
N ILE A 99 2.75 21.77 6.23
CA ILE A 99 3.48 22.88 6.85
C ILE A 99 2.42 23.64 7.65
N VAL A 100 2.43 23.48 8.97
CA VAL A 100 1.68 24.37 9.86
C VAL A 100 2.60 25.58 10.02
N GLN A 101 2.32 26.67 9.30
CA GLN A 101 2.97 27.95 9.56
C GLN A 101 2.48 28.39 10.96
N ALA A 102 3.44 28.59 11.86
CA ALA A 102 3.17 29.08 13.21
C ALA A 102 3.23 30.60 13.16
N ASP A 103 2.09 31.23 12.91
CA ASP A 103 1.99 32.68 12.86
C ASP A 103 1.53 33.16 14.25
N HIS A 104 2.46 33.76 15.00
CA HIS A 104 2.16 34.44 16.26
C HIS A 104 1.46 35.79 16.00
N ALA A 105 0.23 35.88 16.50
CA ALA A 105 -0.50 37.01 17.12
C ALA A 105 -0.77 38.34 16.35
N ASP A 106 -2.09 38.62 16.34
CA ASP A 106 -2.77 39.92 16.50
C ASP A 106 -2.70 40.96 15.37
N THR A 107 -3.80 41.08 14.61
CA THR A 107 -4.63 42.31 14.58
C THR A 107 -6.04 41.95 14.09
N LYS A 108 -7.06 42.44 14.79
CA LYS A 108 -8.50 42.27 14.54
C LYS A 108 -8.93 42.95 13.23
N GLU A 109 -9.68 42.26 12.37
CA GLU A 109 -10.70 42.93 11.54
C GLU A 109 -11.85 42.00 11.13
N ASN A 110 -13.05 42.58 11.12
CA ASN A 110 -14.35 41.95 10.99
C ASN A 110 -14.59 41.34 9.60
N GLY A 111 -14.93 40.05 9.55
CA GLY A 111 -15.41 39.39 8.33
C GLY A 111 -16.45 38.30 8.64
N LYS A 112 -17.74 38.59 8.40
CA LYS A 112 -18.85 37.65 8.57
C LYS A 112 -18.63 36.39 7.72
N LYS A 113 -18.23 35.27 8.34
CA LYS A 113 -18.15 33.95 7.67
C LYS A 113 -19.55 33.36 7.51
N THR A 114 -20.12 33.47 6.32
CA THR A 114 -21.34 32.74 5.95
C THR A 114 -21.03 31.25 5.85
N LYS A 115 -21.60 30.45 6.77
CA LYS A 115 -21.52 28.98 6.77
C LYS A 115 -22.33 28.43 5.59
N ARG A 116 -21.68 27.89 4.56
CA ARG A 116 -22.34 27.06 3.54
C ARG A 116 -22.55 25.66 4.11
N ARG A 117 -23.81 25.26 4.32
CA ARG A 117 -24.18 23.91 4.76
C ARG A 117 -24.49 23.08 3.51
N LEU A 118 -23.81 21.94 3.36
CA LEU A 118 -24.13 20.93 2.35
C LEU A 118 -25.39 20.18 2.77
N ASP A 119 -26.39 20.15 1.90
CA ASP A 119 -27.55 19.26 2.02
C ASP A 119 -27.24 17.85 1.49
N PHE A 120 -28.06 16.87 1.88
CA PHE A 120 -27.83 15.43 1.74
C PHE A 120 -27.60 14.94 0.29
N ASN A 121 -27.95 15.76 -0.71
CA ASN A 121 -27.75 15.48 -2.13
C ASN A 121 -26.58 16.26 -2.77
N GLY A 122 -25.72 16.91 -1.98
CA GLY A 122 -24.42 17.43 -2.44
C GLY A 122 -24.46 18.62 -3.39
N ARG A 123 -25.49 19.47 -3.37
CA ARG A 123 -25.52 20.73 -4.13
C ARG A 123 -25.29 21.94 -3.22
N PHE A 124 -24.45 22.87 -3.65
CA PHE A 124 -24.19 24.13 -2.92
C PHE A 124 -25.24 25.18 -3.28
N ASN A 125 -26.02 25.65 -2.31
CA ASN A 125 -26.92 26.79 -2.48
C ASN A 125 -26.25 28.10 -2.00
N ASN A 126 -26.11 29.08 -2.89
CA ASN A 126 -25.77 30.46 -2.53
C ASN A 126 -27.05 31.29 -2.46
N LYS A 127 -27.47 31.69 -1.25
CA LYS A 127 -28.46 32.77 -1.11
C LYS A 127 -27.72 34.11 -1.23
N PHE A 128 -27.87 34.76 -2.38
CA PHE A 128 -27.69 36.21 -2.52
C PHE A 128 -28.93 36.89 -1.92
N ASN A 129 -28.74 37.98 -1.16
CA ASN A 129 -29.83 38.91 -0.87
C ASN A 129 -29.61 40.21 -1.64
N LEU A 130 -30.73 40.65 -2.20
CA LEU A 130 -31.01 41.86 -2.93
C LEU A 130 -31.22 43.01 -1.94
N GLU A 131 -30.68 44.19 -2.25
CA GLU A 131 -31.36 45.46 -2.01
C GLU A 131 -31.44 46.20 -3.36
#